data_AF-A0A8T4L5U6-F1
#
_entry.id   AF-A0A8T4L5U6-F1
#
_cell.length_a   1.000
_cell.length_b   1.000
_cell.length_c   1.000
_cell.angle_alpha   90.00
_cell.angle_beta   90.00
_cell.angle_gamma   90.00
#
_symmetry.space_group_name_H-M   'P 1'
#
loop_
_entity.id
_entity.type
_entity.pdbx_description
1 polymer ?
#
loop_
_entity_poly.entity_id
_entity_poly.type
_entity_poly.pdbx_seq_one_letter_code
_entity_poly.pdbx_strand_id
1 'polypeptide(L)' 'MLWRAVEGEPCDIGSVCKQGVCSKISRQLEPVSESDPILWVSIGVIVLALGAIGYEYFKK' A
#
# COMPACT_ATOMS: atom_id res chain seq x y z
N MET A 1 -33.72 15.63 -18.32
CA MET A 1 -32.91 16.07 -17.16
C MET A 1 -31.85 15.00 -16.93
N LEU A 2 -30.59 15.27 -17.28
CA LEU A 2 -29.47 14.35 -17.04
C LEU A 2 -29.05 14.49 -15.58
N TRP A 3 -29.31 13.48 -14.77
CA TRP A 3 -28.83 13.40 -13.39
C TRP A 3 -27.30 13.42 -13.42
N ARG A 4 -26.69 14.48 -12.89
CA ARG A 4 -25.24 14.51 -12.67
C ARG A 4 -24.96 13.57 -11.50
N ALA A 5 -24.21 12.49 -11.75
CA ALA A 5 -23.74 11.60 -10.70
C ALA A 5 -23.01 12.41 -9.63
N VAL A 6 -23.35 12.19 -8.36
CA VAL A 6 -22.77 12.94 -7.24
C VAL A 6 -21.36 12.42 -6.96
N GLU A 7 -20.44 13.33 -6.61
CA GLU A 7 -19.07 12.92 -6.30
C GLU A 7 -19.06 11.92 -5.13
N GLY A 8 -18.31 10.83 -5.30
CA GLY A 8 -18.22 9.74 -4.33
C GLY A 8 -19.28 8.66 -4.50
N GLU A 9 -20.31 8.83 -5.33
CA GLU A 9 -21.26 7.76 -5.59
C GLU A 9 -20.61 6.60 -6.36
N PRO A 10 -20.94 5.33 -5.99
CA PRO A 10 -20.45 4.17 -6.70
C PRO A 10 -21.02 4.17 -8.11
N CYS A 11 -20.14 4.17 -9.11
CA CYS A 11 -20.51 4.16 -10.51
C CYS A 11 -20.25 2.81 -11.18
N ASP A 12 -19.26 2.06 -10.69
CA ASP A 12 -18.91 0.71 -11.16
C ASP A 12 -18.20 -0.06 -10.04
N ILE A 13 -17.95 -1.35 -10.21
CA ILE A 13 -17.33 -2.20 -9.19
C ILE A 13 -15.92 -1.67 -8.89
N GLY A 14 -15.69 -1.24 -7.64
CA GLY A 14 -14.41 -0.67 -7.20
C GLY A 14 -14.10 0.72 -7.79
N SER A 15 -15.12 1.42 -8.30
CA SER A 15 -14.98 2.76 -8.90
C SER A 15 -16.04 3.72 -8.36
N VAL A 16 -15.64 4.99 -8.18
CA VAL A 16 -16.52 6.06 -7.69
C VAL A 16 -16.50 7.25 -8.65
N CYS A 17 -17.58 8.01 -8.69
CA CYS A 17 -17.64 9.22 -9.49
C CYS A 17 -16.74 10.30 -8.89
N LYS A 18 -15.82 10.85 -9.69
CA LYS A 18 -14.93 11.96 -9.32
C LYS A 18 -14.94 12.97 -10.46
N GLN A 19 -15.32 14.22 -10.19
CA GLN A 19 -15.43 15.27 -11.22
C GLN A 19 -16.30 14.88 -12.44
N GLY A 20 -17.38 14.12 -12.21
CA GLY A 20 -18.31 13.70 -13.27
C GLY A 20 -17.80 12.56 -14.15
N VAL A 21 -16.66 11.93 -13.81
CA VAL A 21 -16.12 10.75 -14.50
C VAL A 21 -16.00 9.61 -13.49
N CYS A 22 -16.29 8.38 -13.93
CA CYS A 22 -16.10 7.20 -13.09
C CYS A 22 -14.61 6.90 -12.95
N SER A 23 -14.06 7.06 -11.75
CA SER A 23 -12.65 6.82 -11.44
C SER A 23 -12.53 5.57 -10.58
N LYS A 24 -11.60 4.68 -10.95
CA LYS A 24 -11.25 3.54 -10.09
C LYS A 24 -10.75 4.06 -8.75
N ILE A 25 -11.22 3.46 -7.66
CA ILE A 25 -10.63 3.63 -6.33
C ILE A 25 -9.24 3.04 -6.46
N SER A 26 -8.23 3.89 -6.63
CA SER A 26 -6.85 3.44 -6.80
C SER A 26 -6.40 2.74 -5.52
N ARG A 27 -6.50 1.40 -5.53
CA ARG A 27 -5.42 0.49 -5.18
C ARG A 27 -4.43 1.04 -4.14
N GLN A 28 -4.87 1.17 -2.89
CA GLN A 28 -3.97 1.08 -1.75
C GLN A 28 -3.66 -0.39 -1.38
N LEU A 29 -4.29 -1.34 -2.10
CA LEU A 29 -3.99 -2.77 -2.10
C LEU A 29 -3.52 -3.19 -3.51
N GLU A 30 -2.50 -2.53 -4.06
CA GLU A 30 -1.58 -3.34 -4.85
C GLU A 30 -0.80 -4.16 -3.82
N PRO A 31 -0.90 -5.50 -3.82
CA PRO A 31 -0.01 -6.28 -2.97
C PRO A 31 1.39 -5.85 -3.37
N VAL A 32 2.14 -5.30 -2.40
CA VAL A 32 3.57 -5.04 -2.55
C VAL A 32 4.13 -6.30 -3.19
N SER A 33 4.63 -6.15 -4.42
CA SER A 33 5.08 -7.29 -5.20
C SER A 33 6.17 -7.95 -4.37
N GLU A 34 6.12 -9.28 -4.21
CA GLU A 34 7.15 -10.03 -3.47
C GLU A 34 8.57 -9.76 -4.02
N SER A 35 8.65 -9.27 -5.27
CA SER A 35 9.87 -8.86 -5.95
C SER A 35 10.24 -7.38 -5.76
N ASP A 36 9.53 -6.61 -4.93
CA ASP A 36 9.86 -5.21 -4.66
C ASP A 36 11.20 -5.13 -3.91
N PRO A 37 12.26 -4.56 -4.52
CA PRO A 37 13.59 -4.53 -3.92
C PRO A 37 13.63 -3.76 -2.60
N ILE A 38 12.72 -2.79 -2.44
CA ILE A 38 12.60 -1.98 -1.23
C ILE A 38 12.16 -2.85 -0.04
N LEU A 39 11.26 -3.81 -0.24
CA LEU A 39 10.78 -4.71 0.82
C LEU A 39 11.95 -5.57 1.38
N TRP A 40 12.76 -6.14 0.49
CA TRP A 40 13.92 -6.95 0.87
C TRP A 40 15.02 -6.12 1.55
N VAL A 41 15.24 -4.88 1.11
CA VAL A 41 16.15 -3.95 1.78
C VAL A 41 15.65 -3.63 3.19
N SER A 42 14.35 -3.36 3.36
CA SER A 42 13.75 -3.10 4.67
C SER A 42 13.89 -4.30 5.61
N ILE A 43 13.63 -5.53 5.13
CA ILE A 43 13.81 -6.75 5.92
C ILE A 43 15.28 -6.94 6.31
N GLY A 44 16.21 -6.74 5.37
CA GLY A 44 17.65 -6.87 5.62
C GLY A 44 18.16 -5.94 6.73
N VAL A 45 17.71 -4.67 6.73
CA VAL A 45 18.08 -3.70 7.77
C VAL A 45 17.54 -4.12 9.14
N ILE A 46 16.29 -4.60 9.20
CA ILE A 46 15.68 -5.05 10.46
C ILE A 46 16.44 -6.26 11.04
N VAL A 47 16.77 -7.25 10.20
CA VAL A 47 17.52 -8.44 10.63
C VAL A 47 18.91 -8.07 11.13
N LEU A 48 19.62 -7.17 10.44
CA LEU A 48 20.94 -6.67 10.87
C LEU A 48 20.85 -5.92 12.21
N ALA A 49 19.84 -5.06 12.38
CA ALA A 49 19.63 -4.32 13.63
C ALA A 49 19.36 -5.28 14.81
N LEU A 50 18.48 -6.27 14.63
CA LEU A 50 18.18 -7.27 15.64
C LEU A 50 19.40 -8.15 15.97
N GLY A 51 20.18 -8.52 14.96
CA GLY A 51 21.43 -9.27 15.15
C GLY A 51 22.46 -8.50 15.98
N ALA A 52 22.63 -7.19 15.72
CA ALA A 52 23.53 -6.35 16.49
C ALA A 52 23.08 -6.19 17.95
N ILE A 53 21.79 -5.97 18.18
CA ILE A 53 21.20 -5.89 19.53
C ILE A 53 21.39 -7.22 20.27
N GLY A 54 21.11 -8.35 19.60
CA GLY A 54 21.30 -9.68 20.17
C GLY A 54 22.76 -9.96 20.51
N TYR A 55 23.70 -9.62 19.64
CA TYR A 55 25.13 -9.83 19.88
C TYR A 55 25.62 -9.11 21.14
N GLU A 56 25.25 -7.85 21.32
CA GLU A 56 25.60 -7.09 22.53
C GLU A 56 24.93 -7.68 23.79
N TYR A 57 23.73 -8.24 23.67
CA TYR A 57 23.02 -8.84 24.80
C TYR A 57 23.57 -10.21 25.22
N PHE A 58 24.03 -11.03 24.27
CA PHE A 58 24.51 -12.40 24.50
C PHE A 58 26.03 -12.52 24.71
N LYS A 59 26.80 -11.45 24.51
CA LYS A 59 28.25 -11.41 24.79
C LYS A 59 28.58 -11.30 26.30
N LYS A 60 27.59 -11.49 27.17
CA LYS A 60 27.73 -11.51 28.63
C LYS A 60 28.05 -12.92 29.13
#